data_AF-A0A7C4RPS3-F1
#
_entry.id   AF-A0A7C4RPS3-F1
#
_cell.length_a   1.000
_cell.length_b   1.000
_cell.length_c   1.000
_cell.angle_alpha   90.00
_cell.angle_beta   90.00
_cell.angle_gamma   90.00
#
_symmetry.space_group_name_H-M   'P 1'
#
loop_
_entity.id
_entity.type
_entity.pdbx_description
1 polymer ?
#
loop_
_entity_poly.entity_id
_entity_poly.type
_entity_poly.pdbx_seq_one_letter_code
_entity_poly.pdbx_strand_id
1 'polypeptide(L)'
;MLIKREGFPEPSDLVMCTVTNIQHNSIFVNIHEYDKQGMITISEIAPGRIRNIRDYVVEGKVIVCKVLNVNKERGYIDLSLRRVTEGQRRQKSDEIKQETRAEKIIELAAHELKVPFEQLYQKIAEKVLKQYFYVYQAFDDVINGALDLKSIVDVKTAELLEKTIRDKIKPKQIIIAGDVSISVWNENGIEIIKNALIKAISGPDVKITYMGGGRYRIIVKGNDYKTVEKTLKDVSDNIINVIKKAKGKVEYERVKNLSAEAVD
;
A
#
# COMPACT_ATOMS: atom_id res chain seq x y z
N MET A 1 -0.74 -6.49 18.55
CA MET A 1 -0.56 -7.27 17.31
C MET A 1 -0.75 -8.72 17.68
N LEU A 2 -1.65 -9.41 16.99
CA LEU A 2 -2.02 -10.80 17.25
C LEU A 2 -1.25 -11.79 16.37
N ILE A 3 -0.52 -11.30 15.35
CA ILE A 3 0.45 -12.15 14.65
C ILE A 3 1.46 -12.67 15.65
N LYS A 4 1.43 -13.98 15.87
CA LYS A 4 2.50 -14.74 16.51
C LYS A 4 2.92 -15.82 15.54
N ARG A 5 4.15 -15.73 15.05
CA ARG A 5 4.73 -16.76 14.19
C ARG A 5 5.38 -17.84 15.04
N GLU A 6 5.24 -19.07 14.58
CA GLU A 6 6.00 -20.18 15.12
C GLU A 6 7.43 -20.15 14.57
N GLY A 7 8.39 -20.55 15.41
CA GLY A 7 9.80 -20.67 15.03
C GLY A 7 10.63 -19.40 15.30
N PHE A 8 11.60 -19.18 14.41
CA PHE A 8 12.62 -18.13 14.52
C PHE A 8 12.63 -17.29 13.25
N PRO A 9 12.96 -15.98 13.34
CA PRO A 9 13.18 -15.17 12.15
C PRO A 9 14.42 -15.64 11.38
N GLU A 10 14.52 -15.29 10.11
CA GLU A 10 15.69 -15.60 9.31
C GLU A 10 16.78 -14.54 9.45
N PRO A 11 18.07 -14.90 9.29
CA PRO A 11 19.14 -13.92 9.22
C PRO A 11 18.86 -12.89 8.12
N SER A 12 19.08 -11.62 8.43
CA SER A 12 18.76 -10.44 7.61
C SER A 12 17.30 -9.98 7.58
N ASP A 13 16.37 -10.67 8.24
CA ASP A 13 15.00 -10.19 8.37
C ASP A 13 14.92 -8.86 9.13
N LEU A 14 13.92 -8.05 8.78
CA LEU A 14 13.53 -6.87 9.54
C LEU A 14 12.39 -7.24 10.47
N VAL A 15 12.57 -6.95 11.75
CA VAL A 15 11.59 -7.27 12.80
C VAL A 15 11.27 -6.02 13.61
N MET A 16 10.04 -5.94 14.10
CA MET A 16 9.61 -4.88 15.01
C MET A 16 9.84 -5.35 16.44
N CYS A 17 10.52 -4.53 17.24
CA CYS A 17 10.89 -4.91 18.60
C CYS A 17 10.55 -3.82 19.60
N THR A 18 10.08 -4.18 20.79
CA THR A 18 9.96 -3.25 21.92
C THR A 18 11.13 -3.39 22.85
N VAL A 19 11.76 -2.27 23.21
CA VAL A 19 12.85 -2.25 24.18
C VAL A 19 12.31 -2.60 25.55
N THR A 20 12.81 -3.70 26.14
CA THR A 20 12.37 -4.17 27.46
C THR A 20 13.31 -3.74 28.57
N ASN A 21 14.62 -3.85 28.34
CA ASN A 21 15.63 -3.53 29.35
C ASN A 21 16.92 -3.02 28.70
N ILE A 22 17.50 -1.94 29.23
CA ILE A 22 18.75 -1.37 28.75
C ILE A 22 19.86 -1.64 29.78
N GLN A 23 20.86 -2.44 29.40
CA GLN A 23 22.09 -2.65 30.19
C GLN A 23 23.26 -1.86 29.59
N HIS A 24 24.41 -1.88 30.30
CA HIS A 24 25.61 -1.13 29.91
C HIS A 24 26.17 -1.54 28.53
N ASN A 25 26.16 -2.84 28.22
CA ASN A 25 26.76 -3.36 26.98
C ASN A 25 25.74 -3.98 26.01
N SER A 26 24.51 -4.23 26.48
CA SER A 26 23.47 -4.96 25.75
C SER A 26 22.10 -4.36 26.01
N ILE A 27 21.24 -4.38 25.00
CA ILE A 27 19.83 -4.01 25.11
C ILE A 27 19.00 -5.24 24.81
N PHE A 28 18.05 -5.52 25.68
CA PHE A 28 17.07 -6.57 25.48
C PHE A 28 15.81 -5.98 24.87
N VAL A 29 15.28 -6.70 23.88
CA VAL A 29 14.06 -6.30 23.19
C VAL A 29 13.14 -7.50 23.04
N ASN A 30 11.83 -7.28 23.05
CA ASN A 30 10.84 -8.29 22.70
C ASN A 30 10.45 -8.13 21.23
N ILE A 31 10.52 -9.20 20.46
CA ILE A 31 10.11 -9.20 19.05
C ILE A 31 8.59 -9.30 18.99
N HIS A 32 7.93 -8.53 18.12
CA HIS A 32 6.46 -8.51 18.05
C HIS A 32 5.92 -9.67 17.23
N GLU A 33 6.56 -9.96 16.11
CA GLU A 33 6.10 -11.00 15.17
C GLU A 33 6.40 -12.42 15.65
N TYR A 34 7.33 -12.55 16.61
CA TYR A 34 7.77 -13.81 17.19
C TYR A 34 7.75 -13.67 18.71
N ASP A 35 7.17 -14.63 19.43
CA ASP A 35 7.10 -14.60 20.90
C ASP A 35 8.48 -14.94 21.53
N LYS A 36 9.49 -14.14 21.21
CA LYS A 36 10.92 -14.36 21.49
C LYS A 36 11.62 -13.05 21.86
N GLN A 37 12.62 -13.17 22.71
CA GLN A 37 13.50 -12.06 23.08
C GLN A 37 14.70 -11.97 22.14
N GLY A 38 15.09 -10.74 21.80
CA GLY A 38 16.30 -10.44 21.07
C GLY A 38 17.25 -9.56 21.89
N MET A 39 18.52 -9.56 21.48
CA MET A 39 19.57 -8.76 22.11
C MET A 39 20.25 -7.89 21.05
N ILE A 40 20.50 -6.63 21.40
CA ILE A 40 21.28 -5.70 20.59
C ILE A 40 22.54 -5.34 21.37
N THR A 41 23.70 -5.67 20.82
CA THR A 41 24.99 -5.26 21.38
C THR A 41 25.21 -3.77 21.15
N ILE A 42 25.93 -3.09 22.06
CA ILE A 42 26.20 -1.64 21.94
C ILE A 42 26.79 -1.23 20.58
N SER A 43 27.66 -2.05 20.02
CA SER A 43 28.28 -1.84 18.70
C SER A 43 27.28 -1.85 17.54
N GLU A 44 26.09 -2.41 17.73
CA GLU A 44 25.05 -2.55 16.71
C GLU A 44 23.89 -1.54 16.88
N ILE A 45 24.00 -0.58 17.81
CA ILE A 45 22.98 0.46 18.03
C ILE A 45 23.08 1.57 17.00
N ALA A 46 24.28 2.14 16.81
CA ALA A 46 24.49 3.31 15.96
C ALA A 46 25.85 3.24 15.23
N PRO A 47 25.99 3.92 14.07
CA PRO A 47 27.30 4.16 13.49
C PRO A 47 28.08 5.18 14.34
N GLY A 48 29.32 4.85 14.71
CA GLY A 48 30.22 5.75 15.45
C GLY A 48 30.27 5.51 16.97
N ARG A 49 30.91 6.44 17.70
CA ARG A 49 31.11 6.34 19.16
C ARG A 49 29.88 6.86 19.90
N ILE A 50 29.26 5.98 20.67
CA ILE A 50 28.08 6.29 21.49
C ILE A 50 28.56 6.86 22.84
N ARG A 51 28.11 8.08 23.18
CA ARG A 51 28.35 8.68 24.51
C ARG A 51 27.27 8.27 25.51
N ASN A 52 26.02 8.26 25.06
CA ASN A 52 24.86 7.88 25.86
C ASN A 52 23.94 6.97 25.04
N ILE A 53 23.63 5.79 25.58
CA ILE A 53 22.77 4.80 24.92
C ILE A 53 21.31 5.29 24.86
N ARG A 54 20.88 6.07 25.85
CA ARG A 54 19.50 6.57 25.98
C ARG A 54 19.10 7.55 24.88
N ASP A 55 20.06 8.11 24.16
CA ASP A 55 19.80 8.99 23.02
C ASP A 55 19.27 8.21 21.81
N TYR A 56 19.56 6.90 21.75
CA TYR A 56 19.19 6.03 20.62
C TYR A 56 18.04 5.09 20.94
N VAL A 57 17.94 4.62 22.18
CA VAL A 57 16.92 3.67 22.61
C VAL A 57 16.29 4.11 23.93
N VAL A 58 14.99 3.87 24.06
CA VAL A 58 14.23 4.17 25.28
C VAL A 58 13.38 2.96 25.59
N GLU A 59 13.36 2.56 26.87
CA GLU A 59 12.52 1.45 27.35
C GLU A 59 11.05 1.69 27.02
N GLY A 60 10.36 0.62 26.62
CA GLY A 60 8.96 0.66 26.18
C GLY A 60 8.75 1.19 24.77
N LYS A 61 9.74 1.78 24.10
CA LYS A 61 9.60 2.22 22.70
C LYS A 61 9.76 1.07 21.73
N VAL A 62 9.04 1.18 20.62
CA VAL A 62 9.13 0.24 19.50
C VAL A 62 10.15 0.73 18.48
N ILE A 63 11.05 -0.16 18.08
CA ILE A 63 12.12 0.07 17.12
C ILE A 63 12.12 -1.03 16.05
N VAL A 64 12.63 -0.71 14.86
CA VAL A 64 12.84 -1.70 13.79
C VAL A 64 14.30 -2.13 13.82
N CYS A 65 14.52 -3.44 13.88
CA CYS A 65 15.85 -4.04 13.95
C CYS A 65 16.04 -5.05 12.83
N LYS A 66 17.28 -5.23 12.40
CA LYS A 66 17.69 -6.29 11.48
C LYS A 66 18.23 -7.48 12.25
N VAL A 67 17.80 -8.68 11.90
CA VAL A 67 18.33 -9.93 12.46
C VAL A 67 19.73 -10.19 11.90
N LEU A 68 20.70 -10.40 12.78
CA LEU A 68 22.07 -10.74 12.40
C LEU A 68 22.28 -12.24 12.40
N ASN A 69 21.97 -12.87 13.53
CA ASN A 69 22.17 -14.29 13.75
C ASN A 69 21.11 -14.83 14.70
N VAL A 70 20.80 -16.12 14.55
CA VAL A 70 19.81 -16.81 15.36
C VAL A 70 20.38 -18.12 15.86
N ASN A 71 20.52 -18.22 17.18
CA ASN A 71 20.90 -19.46 17.83
C ASN A 71 19.62 -20.22 18.24
N LYS A 72 19.25 -21.23 17.45
CA LYS A 72 18.04 -22.03 17.67
C LYS A 72 18.10 -22.91 18.93
N GLU A 73 19.29 -23.36 19.34
CA GLU A 73 19.47 -24.21 20.52
C GLU A 73 19.24 -23.44 21.82
N ARG A 74 19.78 -22.22 21.89
CA ARG A 74 19.71 -21.37 23.08
C ARG A 74 18.55 -20.36 23.04
N GLY A 75 17.91 -20.21 21.89
CA GLY A 75 16.82 -19.25 21.69
C GLY A 75 17.26 -17.78 21.60
N TYR A 76 18.56 -17.52 21.43
CA TYR A 76 19.10 -16.15 21.34
C TYR A 76 19.02 -15.62 19.91
N ILE A 77 18.59 -14.36 19.79
CA ILE A 77 18.48 -13.65 18.51
C ILE A 77 19.31 -12.37 18.62
N ASP A 78 20.38 -12.29 17.82
CA ASP A 78 21.21 -11.10 17.74
C ASP A 78 20.61 -10.12 16.73
N LEU A 79 20.42 -8.88 17.16
CA LEU A 79 19.75 -7.84 16.42
C LEU A 79 20.66 -6.63 16.22
N SER A 80 20.38 -5.86 15.16
CA SER A 80 21.08 -4.62 14.85
C SER A 80 20.11 -3.51 14.51
N LEU A 81 20.31 -2.36 15.16
CA LEU A 81 19.59 -1.12 14.85
C LEU A 81 20.32 -0.33 13.77
N ARG A 82 21.66 -0.33 13.77
CA ARG A 82 22.48 0.46 12.83
C ARG A 82 22.44 -0.03 11.39
N ARG A 83 22.14 -1.31 11.16
CA ARG A 83 22.12 -1.93 9.82
C ARG A 83 20.76 -1.80 9.11
N VAL A 84 19.84 -1.03 9.69
CA VAL A 84 18.53 -0.74 9.11
C VAL A 84 18.60 0.62 8.40
N THR A 85 18.34 0.65 7.10
CA THR A 85 18.26 1.91 6.35
C THR A 85 16.94 2.64 6.63
N GLU A 86 16.87 3.94 6.35
CA GLU A 86 15.60 4.68 6.49
C GLU A 86 14.49 4.10 5.60
N GLY A 87 14.82 3.70 4.36
CA GLY A 87 13.87 3.08 3.45
C GLY A 87 13.31 1.77 4.03
N GLN A 88 14.18 0.92 4.57
CA GLN A 88 13.79 -0.33 5.24
C GLN A 88 12.92 -0.08 6.48
N ARG A 89 13.29 0.92 7.30
CA ARG A 89 12.50 1.30 8.48
C ARG A 89 11.10 1.76 8.08
N ARG A 90 10.99 2.60 7.04
CA ARG A 90 9.69 3.07 6.52
C ARG A 90 8.86 1.92 5.99
N GLN A 91 9.45 1.09 5.13
CA GLN A 91 8.78 -0.09 4.56
C GLN A 91 8.22 -0.99 5.68
N LYS A 92 9.06 -1.39 6.63
CA LYS A 92 8.63 -2.24 7.74
C LYS A 92 7.55 -1.57 8.59
N SER A 93 7.69 -0.27 8.87
CA SER A 93 6.65 0.46 9.59
C SER A 93 5.32 0.49 8.85
N ASP A 94 5.33 0.55 7.52
CA ASP A 94 4.12 0.58 6.71
C ASP A 94 3.46 -0.80 6.62
N GLU A 95 4.25 -1.88 6.52
CA GLU A 95 3.78 -3.27 6.64
C GLU A 95 3.06 -3.51 7.98
N ILE A 96 3.60 -3.01 9.09
CA ILE A 96 2.95 -3.13 10.40
C ILE A 96 1.65 -2.33 10.49
N LYS A 97 1.62 -1.11 9.94
CA LYS A 97 0.38 -0.30 9.90
C LYS A 97 -0.69 -0.99 9.07
N GLN A 98 -0.30 -1.58 7.94
CA GLN A 98 -1.17 -2.37 7.07
C GLN A 98 -1.74 -3.56 7.84
N GLU A 99 -0.91 -4.30 8.55
CA GLU A 99 -1.37 -5.45 9.32
C GLU A 99 -2.28 -5.04 10.50
N THR A 100 -1.98 -3.94 11.19
CA THR A 100 -2.87 -3.37 12.22
C THR A 100 -4.24 -3.01 11.62
N ARG A 101 -4.28 -2.59 10.35
CA ARG A 101 -5.52 -2.34 9.62
C ARG A 101 -6.25 -3.64 9.27
N ALA A 102 -5.53 -4.70 8.91
CA ALA A 102 -6.11 -6.02 8.70
C ALA A 102 -6.76 -6.56 9.99
N GLU A 103 -6.07 -6.46 11.14
CA GLU A 103 -6.62 -6.80 12.45
C GLU A 103 -7.95 -6.09 12.72
N LYS A 104 -8.01 -4.76 12.50
CA LYS A 104 -9.25 -3.98 12.66
C LYS A 104 -10.36 -4.39 11.70
N ILE A 105 -10.03 -4.78 10.47
CA ILE A 105 -11.02 -5.27 9.50
C ILE A 105 -11.63 -6.60 9.99
N ILE A 106 -10.79 -7.50 10.48
CA ILE A 106 -11.23 -8.78 11.06
C ILE A 106 -12.06 -8.54 12.32
N GLU A 107 -11.66 -7.60 13.17
CA GLU A 107 -12.39 -7.21 14.39
C GLU A 107 -13.81 -6.73 14.06
N LEU A 108 -13.95 -5.88 13.02
CA LEU A 108 -15.26 -5.42 12.56
C LEU A 108 -16.13 -6.57 12.04
N ALA A 109 -15.56 -7.46 11.23
CA ALA A 109 -16.26 -8.65 10.74
C ALA A 109 -16.66 -9.59 11.89
N ALA A 110 -15.79 -9.77 12.89
CA ALA A 110 -16.07 -10.58 14.07
C ALA A 110 -17.25 -10.04 14.88
N HIS A 111 -17.31 -8.71 15.08
CA HIS A 111 -18.40 -8.05 15.77
C HIS A 111 -19.76 -8.26 15.07
N GLU A 112 -19.79 -8.14 13.74
CA GLU A 112 -21.02 -8.35 12.96
C GLU A 112 -21.44 -9.83 12.89
N LEU A 113 -20.49 -10.76 12.91
CA LEU A 113 -20.77 -12.21 13.01
C LEU A 113 -21.08 -12.68 14.43
N LYS A 114 -20.87 -11.83 15.44
CA LYS A 114 -20.98 -12.16 16.88
C LYS A 114 -20.08 -13.33 17.28
N VAL A 115 -18.87 -13.38 16.72
CA VAL A 115 -17.84 -14.37 17.07
C VAL A 115 -16.68 -13.67 17.81
N PRO A 116 -15.98 -14.36 18.72
CA PRO A 116 -14.79 -13.80 19.36
C PRO A 116 -13.71 -13.43 18.33
N PHE A 117 -13.15 -12.24 18.46
CA PHE A 117 -12.16 -11.70 17.53
C PHE A 117 -10.92 -12.59 17.43
N GLU A 118 -10.40 -13.05 18.56
CA GLU A 118 -9.21 -13.88 18.63
C GLU A 118 -9.39 -15.21 17.90
N GLN A 119 -10.57 -15.83 18.03
CA GLN A 119 -10.89 -17.09 17.36
C GLN A 119 -10.98 -16.92 15.84
N LEU A 120 -11.63 -15.85 15.39
CA LEU A 120 -11.73 -15.56 13.95
C LEU A 120 -10.37 -15.21 13.35
N TYR A 121 -9.59 -14.39 14.05
CA TYR A 121 -8.25 -14.01 13.62
C TYR A 121 -7.33 -15.22 13.49
N GLN A 122 -7.29 -16.10 14.49
CA GLN A 122 -6.48 -17.33 14.44
C GLN A 122 -6.88 -18.23 13.26
N LYS A 123 -8.18 -18.47 13.06
CA LYS A 123 -8.69 -19.29 11.94
C LYS A 123 -8.26 -18.75 10.58
N ILE A 124 -8.24 -17.43 10.40
CA ILE A 124 -7.79 -16.78 9.17
C ILE A 124 -6.27 -16.85 9.07
N ALA A 125 -5.56 -16.44 10.12
CA ALA A 125 -4.10 -16.35 10.17
C ALA A 125 -3.43 -17.70 9.91
N GLU A 126 -3.91 -18.80 10.51
CA GLU A 126 -3.35 -20.15 10.31
C GLU A 126 -3.34 -20.61 8.85
N LYS A 127 -4.32 -20.17 8.07
CA LYS A 127 -4.43 -20.52 6.65
C LYS A 127 -3.69 -19.53 5.76
N VAL A 128 -3.83 -18.24 6.05
CA VAL A 128 -3.23 -17.16 5.26
C VAL A 128 -1.70 -17.13 5.43
N LEU A 129 -1.19 -17.24 6.66
CA LEU A 129 0.24 -17.14 6.96
C LEU A 129 1.08 -18.31 6.41
N LYS A 130 0.44 -19.35 5.86
CA LYS A 130 1.14 -20.43 5.12
C LYS A 130 1.63 -20.00 3.75
N GLN A 131 0.94 -19.03 3.13
CA GLN A 131 1.24 -18.55 1.77
C GLN A 131 1.70 -17.10 1.77
N TYR A 132 1.26 -16.32 2.76
CA TYR A 132 1.51 -14.90 2.87
C TYR A 132 2.33 -14.58 4.11
N PHE A 133 3.12 -13.51 4.04
CA PHE A 133 3.86 -13.04 5.21
C PHE A 133 2.92 -12.27 6.16
N TYR A 134 1.97 -11.50 5.62
CA TYR A 134 1.02 -10.72 6.39
C TYR A 134 -0.41 -11.01 5.94
N VAL A 135 -1.38 -10.89 6.85
CA VAL A 135 -2.79 -11.09 6.51
C VAL A 135 -3.27 -10.01 5.56
N TYR A 136 -2.75 -8.80 5.70
CA TYR A 136 -3.04 -7.69 4.78
C TYR A 136 -2.70 -8.03 3.32
N GLN A 137 -1.63 -8.80 3.06
CA GLN A 137 -1.25 -9.17 1.68
C GLN A 137 -2.32 -10.04 1.01
N ALA A 138 -2.92 -10.97 1.76
CA ALA A 138 -4.05 -11.75 1.28
C ALA A 138 -5.27 -10.86 0.99
N PHE A 139 -5.50 -9.81 1.78
CA PHE A 139 -6.60 -8.87 1.53
C PHE A 139 -6.40 -8.07 0.24
N ASP A 140 -5.17 -7.66 -0.08
CA ASP A 140 -4.85 -7.03 -1.37
C ASP A 140 -5.19 -8.00 -2.53
N ASP A 141 -4.84 -9.29 -2.41
CA ASP A 141 -5.17 -10.31 -3.43
C ASP A 141 -6.67 -10.57 -3.56
N VAL A 142 -7.43 -10.50 -2.46
CA VAL A 142 -8.91 -10.58 -2.49
C VAL A 142 -9.50 -9.41 -3.28
N ILE A 143 -9.00 -8.19 -3.06
CA ILE A 143 -9.48 -7.00 -3.78
C ILE A 143 -9.23 -7.14 -5.27
N ASN A 144 -8.05 -7.66 -5.62
CA ASN A 144 -7.61 -7.90 -7.00
C ASN A 144 -8.24 -9.16 -7.64
N GLY A 145 -8.99 -9.96 -6.87
CA GLY A 145 -9.63 -11.18 -7.35
C GLY A 145 -8.69 -12.37 -7.54
N ALA A 146 -7.47 -12.30 -6.99
CA ALA A 146 -6.48 -13.38 -7.03
C ALA A 146 -6.69 -14.42 -5.91
N LEU A 147 -7.41 -14.07 -4.84
CA LEU A 147 -7.71 -14.96 -3.72
C LEU A 147 -9.21 -14.96 -3.41
N ASP A 148 -9.79 -16.16 -3.28
CA ASP A 148 -11.16 -16.38 -2.82
C ASP A 148 -11.17 -16.82 -1.35
N LEU A 149 -11.79 -16.00 -0.49
CA LEU A 149 -11.87 -16.26 0.96
C LEU A 149 -12.74 -17.46 1.31
N LYS A 150 -13.61 -17.93 0.41
CA LYS A 150 -14.45 -19.13 0.62
C LYS A 150 -13.64 -20.42 0.77
N SER A 151 -12.40 -20.43 0.27
CA SER A 151 -11.46 -21.54 0.48
C SER A 151 -10.86 -21.55 1.91
N ILE A 152 -10.94 -20.43 2.61
CA ILE A 152 -10.28 -20.18 3.90
C ILE A 152 -11.29 -20.26 5.05
N VAL A 153 -12.44 -19.62 4.90
CA VAL A 153 -13.50 -19.57 5.92
C VAL A 153 -14.83 -20.01 5.34
N ASP A 154 -15.83 -20.21 6.19
CA ASP A 154 -17.20 -20.51 5.75
C ASP A 154 -17.76 -19.38 4.88
N VAL A 155 -18.69 -19.72 3.98
CA VAL A 155 -19.23 -18.82 2.96
C VAL A 155 -19.75 -17.51 3.55
N LYS A 156 -20.47 -17.60 4.68
CA LYS A 156 -21.03 -16.42 5.37
C LYS A 156 -19.93 -15.48 5.86
N THR A 157 -18.88 -16.03 6.47
CA THR A 157 -17.72 -15.24 6.93
C THR A 157 -16.95 -14.65 5.76
N ALA A 158 -16.78 -15.41 4.67
CA ALA A 158 -16.08 -14.95 3.47
C ALA A 158 -16.77 -13.74 2.84
N GLU A 159 -18.08 -13.83 2.58
CA GLU A 159 -18.85 -12.75 1.95
C GLU A 159 -18.82 -11.46 2.77
N LEU A 160 -18.96 -11.57 4.10
CA LEU A 160 -18.90 -10.41 4.97
C LEU A 160 -17.50 -9.80 5.03
N LEU A 161 -16.47 -10.64 5.12
CA LEU A 161 -15.09 -10.18 5.19
C LEU A 161 -14.68 -9.52 3.87
N GLU A 162 -15.04 -10.09 2.73
CA GLU A 162 -14.82 -9.49 1.40
C GLU A 162 -15.47 -8.12 1.29
N LYS A 163 -16.72 -7.98 1.72
CA LYS A 163 -17.43 -6.70 1.76
C LYS A 163 -16.67 -5.69 2.63
N THR A 164 -16.31 -6.08 3.84
CA THR A 164 -15.59 -5.22 4.80
C THR A 164 -14.22 -4.80 4.27
N ILE A 165 -13.50 -5.72 3.61
CA ILE A 165 -12.22 -5.47 2.95
C ILE A 165 -12.39 -4.42 1.85
N ARG A 166 -13.37 -4.58 0.94
CA ARG A 166 -13.60 -3.64 -0.17
C ARG A 166 -14.05 -2.26 0.31
N ASP A 167 -14.81 -2.20 1.39
CA ASP A 167 -15.25 -0.94 2.00
C ASP A 167 -14.09 -0.20 2.69
N LYS A 168 -13.17 -0.94 3.32
CA LYS A 168 -12.09 -0.36 4.13
C LYS A 168 -10.79 -0.17 3.37
N ILE A 169 -10.49 -0.97 2.35
CA ILE A 169 -9.25 -0.89 1.58
C ILE A 169 -9.61 -0.39 0.19
N LYS A 170 -9.21 0.85 -0.09
CA LYS A 170 -9.34 1.42 -1.42
C LYS A 170 -8.33 0.72 -2.35
N PRO A 171 -8.76 0.23 -3.52
CA PRO A 171 -7.82 -0.30 -4.49
C PRO A 171 -6.80 0.79 -4.86
N LYS A 172 -5.54 0.40 -5.05
CA LYS A 172 -4.51 1.31 -5.54
C LYS A 172 -4.91 1.75 -6.95
N GLN A 173 -5.39 2.98 -7.08
CA GLN A 173 -5.73 3.57 -8.36
C GLN A 173 -4.48 4.23 -8.95
N ILE A 174 -4.10 3.77 -10.13
CA ILE A 174 -3.15 4.41 -11.00
C ILE A 174 -3.87 5.57 -11.69
N ILE A 175 -3.21 6.73 -11.72
CA ILE A 175 -3.74 7.93 -12.34
C ILE A 175 -2.77 8.38 -13.42
N ILE A 176 -3.26 8.47 -14.64
CA ILE A 176 -2.52 8.87 -15.82
C ILE A 176 -3.24 10.07 -16.43
N ALA A 177 -2.48 11.08 -16.86
CA ALA A 177 -3.04 12.27 -17.48
C ALA A 177 -2.37 12.64 -18.80
N GLY A 178 -3.16 13.26 -19.68
CA GLY A 178 -2.71 13.85 -20.93
C GLY A 178 -3.35 15.21 -21.11
N ASP A 179 -2.57 16.17 -21.60
CA ASP A 179 -3.05 17.50 -21.91
C ASP A 179 -3.32 17.61 -23.42
N VAL A 180 -4.47 18.19 -23.77
CA VAL A 180 -4.88 18.45 -25.15
C VAL A 180 -5.12 19.94 -25.32
N SER A 181 -4.42 20.56 -26.26
CA SER A 181 -4.67 21.94 -26.70
C SER A 181 -5.52 21.93 -27.96
N ILE A 182 -6.68 22.58 -27.94
CA ILE A 182 -7.68 22.55 -29.01
C ILE A 182 -8.00 23.97 -29.46
N SER A 183 -7.93 24.20 -30.77
CA SER A 183 -8.37 25.44 -31.42
C SER A 183 -9.24 25.12 -32.64
N VAL A 184 -10.46 25.65 -32.68
CA VAL A 184 -11.40 25.51 -33.81
C VAL A 184 -11.85 26.91 -34.22
N TRP A 185 -11.65 27.27 -35.48
CA TRP A 185 -11.93 28.62 -36.01
C TRP A 185 -13.26 28.74 -36.77
N ASN A 186 -14.17 27.79 -36.56
CA ASN A 186 -15.49 27.78 -37.20
C ASN A 186 -16.51 28.55 -36.34
N GLU A 187 -17.58 29.04 -36.95
CA GLU A 187 -18.68 29.73 -36.24
C GLU A 187 -19.27 28.90 -35.08
N ASN A 188 -19.34 27.57 -35.24
CA ASN A 188 -19.80 26.63 -34.20
C ASN A 188 -18.65 25.95 -33.42
N GLY A 189 -17.47 26.58 -33.36
CA GLY A 189 -16.25 25.96 -32.82
C GLY A 189 -16.39 25.47 -31.36
N ILE A 190 -17.06 26.24 -30.51
CA ILE A 190 -17.27 25.90 -29.09
C ILE A 190 -18.13 24.64 -28.94
N GLU A 191 -19.23 24.55 -29.69
CA GLU A 191 -20.14 23.40 -29.64
C GLU A 191 -19.46 22.12 -30.14
N ILE A 192 -18.64 22.24 -31.19
CA ILE A 192 -17.84 21.13 -31.72
C ILE A 192 -16.89 20.61 -30.64
N ILE A 193 -16.18 21.50 -29.94
CA ILE A 193 -15.24 21.11 -28.87
C ILE A 193 -16.01 20.45 -27.72
N LYS A 194 -17.10 21.06 -27.26
CA LYS A 194 -17.90 20.52 -26.14
C LYS A 194 -18.43 19.13 -26.46
N ASN A 195 -18.98 18.93 -27.66
CA ASN A 195 -19.51 17.63 -28.09
C ASN A 195 -18.39 16.59 -28.25
N ALA A 196 -17.20 16.98 -28.73
CA ALA A 196 -16.05 16.10 -28.85
C ALA A 196 -15.60 15.60 -27.47
N LEU A 197 -15.48 16.50 -26.49
CA LEU A 197 -15.05 16.15 -25.13
C LEU A 197 -16.08 15.30 -24.40
N ILE A 198 -17.38 15.64 -24.49
CA ILE A 198 -18.45 14.85 -23.84
C ILE A 198 -18.50 13.44 -24.42
N LYS A 199 -18.42 13.29 -25.75
CA LYS A 199 -18.41 11.96 -26.40
C LYS A 199 -17.17 11.14 -26.07
N ALA A 200 -16.06 11.79 -25.72
CA ALA A 200 -14.82 11.12 -25.36
C ALA A 200 -14.80 10.62 -23.90
N ILE A 201 -15.72 11.07 -23.04
CA ILE A 201 -15.86 10.56 -21.68
C ILE A 201 -16.51 9.17 -21.74
N SER A 202 -15.69 8.12 -21.79
CA SER A 202 -16.11 6.73 -21.89
C SER A 202 -16.12 6.03 -20.52
N GLY A 203 -16.95 6.51 -19.58
CA GLY A 203 -17.15 5.88 -18.27
C GLY A 203 -16.71 6.73 -17.07
N PRO A 204 -16.93 6.22 -15.84
CA PRO A 204 -16.71 6.97 -14.59
C PRO A 204 -15.22 7.25 -14.28
N ASP A 205 -14.32 6.51 -14.93
CA ASP A 205 -12.89 6.55 -14.67
C ASP A 205 -12.14 7.61 -15.50
N VAL A 206 -12.85 8.34 -16.38
CA VAL A 206 -12.29 9.40 -17.24
C VAL A 206 -12.85 10.76 -16.82
N LYS A 207 -11.98 11.69 -16.41
CA LYS A 207 -12.32 13.07 -16.08
C LYS A 207 -11.60 14.01 -17.03
N ILE A 208 -12.31 14.98 -17.60
CA ILE A 208 -11.73 16.02 -18.45
C ILE A 208 -11.92 17.37 -17.76
N THR A 209 -10.83 18.09 -17.51
CA THR A 209 -10.81 19.39 -16.82
C THR A 209 -10.32 20.48 -17.77
N TYR A 210 -10.98 21.64 -17.79
CA TYR A 210 -10.51 22.80 -18.55
C TYR A 210 -9.39 23.53 -17.79
N MET A 211 -8.25 23.73 -18.44
CA MET A 211 -7.06 24.38 -17.88
C MET A 211 -6.89 25.85 -18.32
N GLY A 212 -7.73 26.33 -19.25
CA GLY A 212 -7.61 27.69 -19.82
C GLY A 212 -7.00 27.72 -21.22
N GLY A 213 -7.33 28.74 -22.01
CA GLY A 213 -6.69 29.00 -23.31
C GLY A 213 -6.85 27.88 -24.34
N GLY A 214 -7.97 27.13 -24.29
CA GLY A 214 -8.20 25.98 -25.16
C GLY A 214 -7.46 24.71 -24.73
N ARG A 215 -6.83 24.70 -23.54
CA ARG A 215 -6.17 23.53 -22.96
C ARG A 215 -7.12 22.75 -22.07
N TYR A 216 -7.13 21.43 -22.23
CA TYR A 216 -7.92 20.49 -21.46
C TYR A 216 -7.00 19.38 -20.94
N ARG A 217 -7.22 18.96 -19.70
CA ARG A 217 -6.52 17.82 -19.09
C ARG A 217 -7.45 16.63 -19.02
N ILE A 218 -7.05 15.53 -19.62
CA ILE A 218 -7.71 14.23 -19.52
C ILE A 218 -7.02 13.47 -18.39
N ILE A 219 -7.78 13.02 -17.40
CA ILE A 219 -7.34 12.20 -16.28
C ILE A 219 -8.05 10.87 -16.38
N VAL A 220 -7.30 9.78 -16.45
CA VAL A 220 -7.83 8.42 -16.41
C VAL A 220 -7.35 7.75 -15.13
N LYS A 221 -8.30 7.19 -14.38
CA LYS A 221 -8.06 6.41 -13.17
C LYS A 221 -8.28 4.92 -13.48
N GLY A 222 -7.58 4.04 -12.79
CA GLY A 222 -7.85 2.59 -12.90
C GLY A 222 -6.84 1.76 -12.14
N ASN A 223 -6.99 0.44 -12.18
CA ASN A 223 -6.21 -0.45 -11.33
C ASN A 223 -4.95 -1.00 -12.02
N ASP A 224 -4.87 -0.91 -13.35
CA ASP A 224 -3.75 -1.44 -14.14
C ASP A 224 -3.19 -0.41 -15.13
N TYR A 225 -1.87 -0.29 -15.20
CA TYR A 225 -1.22 0.73 -16.03
C TYR A 225 -1.54 0.57 -17.52
N LYS A 226 -1.56 -0.67 -18.04
CA LYS A 226 -1.77 -0.92 -19.46
C LYS A 226 -3.20 -0.57 -19.87
N THR A 227 -4.18 -0.95 -19.05
CA THR A 227 -5.58 -0.61 -19.29
C THR A 227 -5.80 0.89 -19.26
N VAL A 228 -5.27 1.58 -18.24
CA VAL A 228 -5.40 3.04 -18.09
C VAL A 228 -4.71 3.79 -19.23
N GLU A 229 -3.52 3.36 -19.64
CA GLU A 229 -2.80 3.99 -20.75
C GLU A 229 -3.50 3.79 -22.09
N LYS A 230 -4.04 2.59 -22.33
CA LYS A 230 -4.88 2.31 -23.50
C LYS A 230 -6.11 3.22 -23.52
N THR A 231 -6.83 3.32 -22.41
CA THR A 231 -8.00 4.19 -22.30
C THR A 231 -7.65 5.66 -22.53
N LEU A 232 -6.55 6.17 -21.96
CA LEU A 232 -6.11 7.55 -22.22
C LEU A 232 -5.83 7.78 -23.71
N LYS A 233 -5.17 6.82 -24.36
CA LYS A 233 -4.87 6.90 -25.79
C LYS A 233 -6.15 6.90 -26.62
N ASP A 234 -7.08 5.97 -26.36
CA ASP A 234 -8.35 5.88 -27.08
C ASP A 234 -9.19 7.16 -26.94
N VAL A 235 -9.26 7.73 -25.72
CA VAL A 235 -9.95 9.01 -25.46
C VAL A 235 -9.29 10.16 -26.22
N SER A 236 -7.96 10.24 -26.19
CA SER A 236 -7.20 11.30 -26.86
C SER A 236 -7.32 11.22 -28.38
N ASP A 237 -7.21 10.02 -28.95
CA ASP A 237 -7.34 9.76 -30.39
C ASP A 237 -8.76 10.11 -30.88
N ASN A 238 -9.80 9.80 -30.10
CA ASN A 238 -11.17 10.18 -30.41
C ASN A 238 -11.35 11.71 -30.47
N ILE A 239 -10.82 12.45 -29.50
CA ILE A 239 -10.86 13.91 -29.49
C ILE A 239 -10.11 14.46 -30.72
N ILE A 240 -8.90 13.98 -30.97
CA ILE A 240 -8.08 14.40 -32.11
C ILE A 240 -8.81 14.18 -33.43
N ASN A 241 -9.44 13.02 -33.62
CA ASN A 241 -10.15 12.68 -34.84
C ASN A 241 -11.38 13.58 -35.07
N VAL A 242 -12.15 13.89 -34.03
CA VAL A 242 -13.32 14.77 -34.14
C VAL A 242 -12.90 16.20 -34.47
N ILE A 243 -11.87 16.72 -33.81
CA ILE A 243 -11.37 18.09 -34.05
C ILE A 243 -10.75 18.24 -35.43
N LYS A 244 -9.97 17.25 -35.90
CA LYS A 244 -9.40 17.25 -37.25
C LYS A 244 -10.47 17.24 -38.34
N LYS A 245 -11.56 16.48 -38.16
CA LYS A 245 -12.72 16.51 -39.09
C LYS A 245 -13.37 17.89 -39.19
N ALA A 246 -13.34 18.66 -38.11
CA ALA A 246 -13.83 20.03 -38.07
C ALA A 246 -12.80 21.08 -38.58
N LYS A 247 -11.65 20.63 -39.13
CA LYS A 247 -10.52 21.49 -39.55
C LYS A 247 -9.90 22.31 -38.41
N GLY A 248 -10.04 21.85 -37.16
CA GLY A 248 -9.39 22.45 -36.00
C GLY A 248 -7.93 21.98 -35.83
N LYS A 249 -7.16 22.75 -35.08
CA LYS A 249 -5.81 22.38 -34.63
C LYS A 249 -5.90 21.71 -33.26
N VAL A 250 -5.19 20.60 -33.11
CA VAL A 250 -5.11 19.84 -31.86
C VAL A 250 -3.67 19.38 -31.60
N GLU A 251 -3.20 19.60 -30.38
CA GLU A 251 -1.89 19.14 -29.89
C GLU A 251 -2.10 18.31 -28.62
N TYR A 252 -1.42 17.18 -28.50
CA TYR A 252 -1.50 16.28 -27.34
C TYR A 252 -0.13 16.12 -26.70
N GLU A 253 -0.09 16.18 -25.37
CA GLU A 253 1.11 15.97 -24.57
C GLU A 253 0.83 15.04 -23.39
N ARG A 254 1.68 14.02 -23.19
CA ARG A 254 1.57 13.10 -22.06
C ARG A 254 2.20 13.73 -20.81
N VAL A 255 1.43 13.85 -19.73
CA VAL A 255 1.91 14.38 -18.45
C VAL A 255 2.79 13.35 -17.74
N LYS A 256 4.11 13.58 -17.71
CA LYS A 256 5.08 12.64 -17.11
C LYS A 256 5.09 12.68 -15.58
N ASN A 257 4.73 13.82 -14.97
CA ASN A 257 4.67 14.00 -13.52
C ASN A 257 3.30 14.55 -13.13
N LEU A 258 2.42 13.70 -12.60
CA LEU A 258 1.23 14.20 -11.88
C LEU A 258 1.61 14.52 -10.44
N SER A 259 1.44 15.77 -10.03
CA SER A 259 1.36 16.10 -8.60
C SER A 259 0.02 15.62 -8.04
N ALA A 260 0.02 15.13 -6.80
CA ALA A 260 -1.17 14.61 -6.12
C ALA A 260 -2.31 15.65 -6.03
N GLU A 261 -1.97 16.94 -6.09
CA GLU A 261 -2.91 18.08 -6.03
C GLU A 261 -3.71 18.29 -7.34
N ALA A 262 -3.32 17.68 -8.46
CA ALA A 262 -3.98 17.85 -9.76
C ALA A 262 -5.17 16.89 -9.99
N VAL A 263 -5.50 16.07 -8.98
CA VAL A 263 -6.43 14.93 -9.09
C VAL A 263 -7.83 15.25 -8.54
N ASP A 264 -7.94 16.25 -7.67
CA ASP A 264 -9.20 16.67 -7.03
C ASP A 264 -9.95 17.73 -7.85
#